data_AF-M2BU30-F1
#
_entry.id   AF-M2BU30-F1
#
_cell.length_a   1.000
_cell.length_b   1.000
_cell.length_c   1.000
_cell.angle_alpha   90.00
_cell.angle_beta   90.00
_cell.angle_gamma   90.00
#
_symmetry.space_group_name_H-M   'P 1'
#
loop_
_entity.id
_entity.type
_entity.pdbx_description
1 polymer ?
#
loop_
_entity_poly.entity_id
_entity_poly.type
_entity_poly.pdbx_seq_one_letter_code
_entity_poly.pdbx_strand_id
1 'polypeptide(L)'
;MEYATIQITVPKDMESYFTDNYSFESKEVLKRNALLLYPYVHKNVISHGRAAEILGIKKLDLIDLYDDMGFPYFDMDITDIMQDIQTFRSLKKILV
;
A
#
# COMPACT_ATOMS: atom_id res chain seq x y z
N MET A 1 1.27 -19.87 5.87
CA MET A 1 0.17 -18.98 5.47
C MET A 1 -0.89 -19.86 4.83
N GLU A 2 -2.17 -19.65 5.15
CA GLU A 2 -3.27 -20.34 4.48
C GLU A 2 -3.67 -19.55 3.23
N TYR A 3 -4.07 -20.26 2.17
CA TYR A 3 -4.42 -19.64 0.88
C TYR A 3 -5.90 -19.85 0.57
N ALA A 4 -6.53 -18.83 -0.01
CA ALA A 4 -7.91 -18.88 -0.48
C ALA A 4 -7.97 -18.58 -1.98
N THR A 5 -8.90 -19.22 -2.68
CA THR A 5 -9.21 -18.89 -4.08
C THR A 5 -10.35 -17.88 -4.12
N ILE A 6 -10.15 -16.79 -4.84
CA ILE A 6 -11.18 -15.76 -5.06
C ILE A 6 -11.63 -15.79 -6.51
N GLN A 7 -12.93 -15.65 -6.75
CA GLN A 7 -13.48 -15.40 -8.08
C GLN A 7 -13.73 -13.89 -8.22
N ILE A 8 -13.22 -13.29 -9.29
CA ILE A 8 -13.40 -11.87 -9.59
C ILE A 8 -14.03 -11.71 -10.98
N THR A 9 -14.89 -10.71 -11.14
CA THR A 9 -15.43 -10.33 -12.45
C THR A 9 -14.64 -9.15 -12.97
N VAL A 10 -14.08 -9.29 -14.17
CA VAL A 10 -13.24 -8.26 -14.83
C VAL A 10 -13.67 -8.09 -16.29
N PRO A 11 -13.39 -6.94 -16.92
CA PRO A 11 -13.50 -6.78 -18.37
C PRO A 11 -12.77 -7.90 -19.13
N LYS A 12 -13.39 -8.38 -20.21
CA LYS A 12 -12.90 -9.54 -20.98
C LYS A 12 -11.45 -9.38 -21.44
N ASP A 13 -11.08 -8.19 -21.90
CA ASP A 13 -9.72 -7.93 -22.42
C ASP A 13 -8.63 -8.05 -21.32
N MET A 14 -9.00 -7.97 -20.04
CA MET A 14 -8.06 -8.16 -18.94
C MET A 14 -7.61 -9.61 -18.79
N GLU A 15 -8.35 -10.58 -19.33
CA GLU A 15 -8.04 -12.01 -19.24
C GLU A 15 -6.59 -12.31 -19.66
N SER A 16 -6.09 -11.65 -20.70
CA SER A 16 -4.71 -11.79 -21.19
C SER A 16 -3.62 -11.37 -20.20
N TYR A 17 -3.97 -10.59 -19.18
CA TYR A 17 -3.05 -10.12 -18.14
C TYR A 17 -3.08 -10.99 -16.86
N PHE A 18 -4.04 -11.92 -16.76
CA PHE A 18 -4.07 -12.92 -15.70
C PHE A 18 -3.37 -14.20 -16.21
N THR A 19 -2.06 -14.30 -16.03
CA THR A 19 -1.30 -15.48 -16.49
C THR A 19 -1.44 -16.67 -15.54
N ASP A 20 -1.60 -17.89 -16.08
CA ASP A 20 -1.66 -19.13 -15.29
C ASP A 20 -0.32 -19.56 -14.65
N ASN A 21 0.80 -18.95 -15.05
CA ASN A 21 2.16 -19.32 -14.66
C ASN A 21 2.69 -18.61 -13.41
N TYR A 22 1.81 -18.03 -12.61
CA TYR A 22 2.19 -17.48 -11.33
C TYR A 22 2.53 -18.60 -10.35
N SER A 23 3.82 -18.93 -10.21
CA SER A 23 4.26 -19.57 -8.98
C SER A 23 3.88 -18.65 -7.81
N PHE A 24 3.32 -19.23 -6.75
CA PHE A 24 2.82 -18.49 -5.58
C PHE A 24 3.88 -17.57 -4.94
N GLU A 25 5.16 -17.76 -5.28
CA GLU A 25 6.31 -17.07 -4.73
C GLU A 25 6.92 -16.02 -5.68
N SER A 26 6.27 -15.71 -6.81
CA SER A 26 6.79 -14.69 -7.72
C SER A 26 6.51 -13.26 -7.23
N LYS A 27 7.45 -12.35 -7.50
CA LYS A 27 7.32 -10.90 -7.20
C LYS A 27 6.05 -10.29 -7.81
N GLU A 28 5.61 -10.80 -8.96
CA GLU A 28 4.41 -10.34 -9.66
C GLU A 28 3.11 -10.74 -8.95
N VAL A 29 3.04 -11.93 -8.34
CA VAL A 29 1.90 -12.32 -7.48
C VAL A 29 1.81 -11.42 -6.27
N LEU A 30 2.97 -11.13 -5.64
CA LEU A 30 3.01 -10.24 -4.47
C LEU A 30 2.50 -8.84 -4.84
N LYS A 31 2.98 -8.26 -5.95
CA LYS A 31 2.48 -6.98 -6.47
C LYS A 31 0.97 -6.99 -6.70
N ARG A 32 0.47 -8.00 -7.41
CA ARG A 32 -0.98 -8.14 -7.66
C ARG A 32 -1.77 -8.20 -6.36
N ASN A 33 -1.36 -9.05 -5.43
CA ASN A 33 -2.04 -9.20 -4.14
C ASN A 33 -1.96 -7.91 -3.30
N ALA A 34 -0.84 -7.19 -3.33
CA ALA A 34 -0.71 -5.88 -2.71
C ALA A 34 -1.68 -4.86 -3.35
N LEU A 35 -1.77 -4.80 -4.68
CA LEU A 35 -2.71 -3.91 -5.36
C LEU A 35 -4.18 -4.22 -5.06
N LEU A 36 -4.54 -5.49 -4.82
CA LEU A 36 -5.88 -5.86 -4.35
C LEU A 36 -6.18 -5.30 -2.94
N LEU A 37 -5.16 -5.15 -2.09
CA LEU A 37 -5.29 -4.57 -0.74
C LEU A 37 -5.19 -3.05 -0.73
N TYR A 38 -4.51 -2.44 -1.71
CA TYR A 38 -4.23 -1.00 -1.75
C TYR A 38 -5.46 -0.09 -1.54
N PRO A 39 -6.63 -0.32 -2.16
CA PRO A 39 -7.81 0.53 -1.93
C PRO A 39 -8.25 0.60 -0.46
N TYR A 40 -8.05 -0.49 0.30
CA TYR A 40 -8.40 -0.54 1.72
C TYR A 40 -7.34 0.13 2.59
N VAL A 41 -6.08 0.06 2.17
CA VAL A 41 -4.99 0.80 2.82
C VAL A 41 -5.14 2.30 2.60
N HIS A 42 -5.34 2.73 1.35
CA HIS A 42 -5.51 4.13 0.97
C HIS A 42 -6.73 4.78 1.65
N LYS A 43 -7.84 4.05 1.78
CA LYS A 43 -9.03 4.52 2.51
C LYS A 43 -8.94 4.37 4.03
N ASN A 44 -7.78 3.99 4.57
CA ASN A 44 -7.55 3.74 6.00
C ASN A 44 -8.52 2.70 6.63
N VAL A 45 -9.08 1.79 5.83
CA VAL A 45 -9.91 0.67 6.33
C VAL A 45 -9.05 -0.36 7.04
N ILE A 46 -7.85 -0.62 6.50
CA ILE A 46 -6.80 -1.38 7.16
C ILE A 46 -5.50 -0.57 7.16
N SER A 47 -4.67 -0.75 8.18
CA SER A 47 -3.35 -0.12 8.21
C SER A 47 -2.38 -0.82 7.24
N HIS A 48 -1.32 -0.12 6.83
CA HIS A 48 -0.19 -0.72 6.13
C HIS A 48 0.41 -1.92 6.87
N GLY A 49 0.45 -1.85 8.21
CA GLY A 49 0.92 -2.97 9.05
C GLY A 49 0.03 -4.20 8.91
N ARG A 50 -1.30 -4.01 8.94
CA ARG A 50 -2.26 -5.12 8.75
C ARG A 50 -2.20 -5.69 7.35
N ALA A 51 -2.06 -4.87 6.32
CA ALA A 51 -1.89 -5.34 4.96
C ALA A 51 -0.59 -6.14 4.77
N ALA A 52 0.53 -5.68 5.36
CA ALA A 52 1.80 -6.38 5.31
C ALA A 52 1.76 -7.73 6.05
N GLU A 53 1.05 -7.79 7.19
CA GLU A 53 0.79 -9.02 7.94
C GLU A 53 0.02 -10.05 7.08
N ILE A 54 -1.03 -9.61 6.37
CA ILE A 54 -1.80 -10.47 5.45
C ILE A 54 -0.90 -11.04 4.34
N LEU A 55 0.01 -10.21 3.81
CA LEU A 55 0.94 -10.60 2.76
C LEU A 55 2.18 -11.36 3.27
N GLY A 56 2.37 -11.46 4.60
CA GLY A 56 3.52 -12.11 5.23
C GLY A 56 4.86 -11.42 4.98
N ILE A 57 4.85 -10.10 4.74
CA ILE A 57 6.05 -9.29 4.51
C ILE A 57 6.20 -8.21 5.59
N LYS A 58 7.36 -7.55 5.67
CA LYS A 58 7.51 -6.43 6.61
C LYS A 58 6.71 -5.23 6.13
N LYS A 59 6.23 -4.41 7.07
CA LYS A 59 5.52 -3.16 6.77
C LYS A 59 6.34 -2.24 5.84
N LEU A 60 7.65 -2.11 6.09
CA LEU A 60 8.52 -1.27 5.28
C LEU A 60 8.63 -1.81 3.85
N ASP A 61 8.81 -3.13 3.68
CA ASP A 61 8.83 -3.75 2.36
C ASP A 61 7.54 -3.51 1.56
N LEU A 62 6.37 -3.49 2.23
CA LEU A 62 5.11 -3.15 1.57
C LEU A 62 5.04 -1.67 1.17
N ILE A 63 5.58 -0.78 1.99
CA ILE A 63 5.64 0.66 1.69
C ILE A 63 6.54 0.88 0.47
N ASP A 64 7.74 0.29 0.47
CA ASP A 64 8.68 0.38 -0.64
C ASP A 64 8.08 -0.21 -1.93
N LEU A 65 7.35 -1.33 -1.81
CA LEU A 65 6.65 -1.93 -2.96
C LEU A 65 5.60 -1.01 -3.56
N TYR A 66 4.83 -0.29 -2.73
CA TYR A 66 3.85 0.68 -3.21
C TYR A 66 4.53 1.90 -3.83
N ASP A 67 5.61 2.41 -3.22
CA ASP A 67 6.38 3.54 -3.72
C ASP A 67 7.00 3.24 -5.10
N ASP A 68 7.59 2.06 -5.27
CA ASP A 68 8.10 1.54 -6.56
C ASP A 68 7.00 1.51 -7.66
N MET A 69 5.73 1.42 -7.28
CA MET A 69 4.57 1.42 -8.17
C MET A 69 3.93 2.81 -8.32
N GLY A 70 4.48 3.85 -7.70
CA GLY A 70 3.97 5.22 -7.75
C GLY A 70 2.86 5.53 -6.75
N PHE A 71 2.73 4.73 -5.69
CA PHE A 71 1.77 4.95 -4.60
C PHE A 71 2.53 5.37 -3.33
N PRO A 72 2.75 6.68 -3.12
CA PRO A 72 3.54 7.15 -2.00
C PRO A 72 2.84 6.83 -0.66
N TYR A 73 3.65 6.58 0.37
CA TYR A 73 3.14 6.37 1.74
C TYR A 73 2.52 7.64 2.34
N PHE A 74 3.08 8.80 1.99
CA PHE A 74 2.56 10.10 2.35
C PHE A 74 2.02 10.81 1.11
N ASP A 75 0.73 11.08 1.09
CA ASP A 75 0.08 11.91 0.07
C ASP A 75 0.06 13.37 0.55
N MET A 76 1.25 13.91 0.85
CA MET A 76 1.44 15.27 1.36
C MET A 76 2.14 16.11 0.32
N ASP A 77 1.66 17.33 0.12
CA ASP A 77 2.38 18.32 -0.66
C ASP A 77 3.26 19.23 0.22
N ILE A 78 4.00 20.14 -0.40
CA ILE A 78 4.90 21.04 0.32
C ILE A 78 4.17 21.97 1.30
N THR A 79 2.90 22.27 1.04
CA THR A 79 2.08 23.15 1.89
C THR A 79 1.68 22.45 3.19
N ASP A 80 1.36 21.15 3.14
CA ASP A 80 1.12 20.33 4.32
C ASP A 80 2.37 20.30 5.21
N ILE A 81 3.54 20.08 4.61
CA ILE A 81 4.83 20.08 5.33
C ILE A 81 5.10 21.45 5.97
N MET A 82 4.83 22.54 5.25
CA MET A 82 5.00 23.89 5.79
C MET A 82 4.06 24.14 6.99
N GLN A 83 2.83 23.64 6.92
CA GLN A 83 1.86 23.73 8.01
C GLN A 83 2.31 22.94 9.25
N ASP A 84 2.86 21.74 9.05
CA ASP A 84 3.44 20.94 10.13
C ASP A 84 4.62 21.64 10.82
N ILE A 85 5.51 22.26 10.03
CA ILE A 85 6.63 23.06 10.57
C ILE A 85 6.11 24.25 11.40
N GLN A 86 5.05 24.92 10.95
CA GLN A 86 4.45 26.02 11.71
C GLN A 86 3.83 25.53 13.01
N THR A 87 3.11 24.39 12.98
CA THR A 87 2.54 23.75 14.15
C THR A 87 3.62 23.42 15.19
N PHE A 88 4.72 22.79 14.76
CA PHE A 88 5.86 22.49 15.62
C PHE A 88 6.47 23.74 16.26
N ARG A 89 6.67 24.81 15.49
CA ARG A 89 7.21 26.09 16.00
C ARG A 89 6.31 26.73 17.04
N SER A 90 4.99 26.67 16.84
CA SER A 90 4.00 27.21 17.78
C SER A 90 4.02 26.43 19.09
N LEU A 91 4.05 25.10 19.04
CA LEU A 91 4.17 24.26 20.23
C LEU A 91 5.46 24.53 21.01
N LYS A 92 6.59 24.67 20.32
CA LYS A 92 7.87 25.00 20.98
C LYS A 92 7.83 26.32 21.75
N LYS A 93 7.12 27.34 21.26
CA LYS A 93 6.96 28.63 21.95
C LYS A 93 6.06 28.58 23.18
N ILE A 94 5.22 27.56 23.32
CA ILE A 94 4.35 27.37 24.49
C ILE A 94 5.12 26.66 25.62
N LEU A 95 6.13 25.87 25.25
CA LEU A 95 6.96 25.08 26.17
C LEU A 95 8.19 25.83 26.72
N VAL A 96 8.45 27.05 26.25
CA VAL A 96 9.58 27.92 26.66
C VAL A 96 9.02 29.26 27.10
#